data_AF-A0A319AKE3-F1
#
_entry.id   AF-A0A319AKE3-F1
#
_cell.length_a   1.000
_cell.length_b   1.000
_cell.length_c   1.000
_cell.angle_alpha   90.00
_cell.angle_beta   90.00
_cell.angle_gamma   90.00
#
_symmetry.space_group_name_H-M   'P 1'
#
loop_
_entity.id
_entity.type
_entity.pdbx_description
1 polymer ?
#
loop_
_entity_poly.entity_id
_entity_poly.type
_entity_poly.pdbx_seq_one_letter_code
_entity_poly.pdbx_strand_id
1 'polypeptide(L)'
;MNAVFAADLVFYLLLLPLVFYIIWTRRRGGLLAWYYLIIFCIARVVGGAMGVHDEKSLAANIIVGVGISPLILAIDGLLHEARSYRIPGRQWLGWAVVALVTALMATALALAIVGALNIYEGHPKPDSLSHWKVGTGLMVLVWGWEVIWAGILLLPSQRRKDAFLYYAGTTLLQGSFLALLFAGIRAIYQLIAVCTQRKDLSSSTGSLAVRVVLVFLPEAFTVLSMVLVGVQTRNVSRASM
;
A
#
# COMPACT_ATOMS: atom_id res chain seq x y z
N MET A 1 20.49 -14.46 -11.19
CA MET A 1 19.08 -14.15 -11.46
C MET A 1 18.28 -14.33 -10.18
N ASN A 2 18.03 -13.24 -9.48
CA ASN A 2 17.13 -13.21 -8.33
C ASN A 2 15.70 -13.54 -8.78
N ALA A 3 15.29 -14.80 -8.61
CA ALA A 3 13.96 -15.31 -8.98
C ALA A 3 12.81 -14.46 -8.42
N VAL A 4 13.03 -13.75 -7.31
CA VAL A 4 12.08 -12.82 -6.70
C VAL A 4 11.75 -11.64 -7.61
N PHE A 5 12.73 -11.03 -8.28
CA PHE A 5 12.46 -9.89 -9.18
C PHE A 5 11.70 -10.31 -10.43
N ALA A 6 12.01 -11.50 -10.96
CA ALA A 6 11.27 -12.07 -12.09
C ALA A 6 9.82 -12.42 -11.70
N ALA A 7 9.62 -13.00 -10.51
CA ALA A 7 8.29 -13.29 -9.99
C ALA A 7 7.47 -12.02 -9.75
N ASP A 8 8.08 -10.97 -9.15
CA ASP A 8 7.49 -9.66 -8.95
C ASP A 8 7.02 -9.07 -10.29
N LEU A 9 7.92 -9.02 -11.28
CA LEU A 9 7.63 -8.51 -12.61
C LEU A 9 6.45 -9.24 -13.27
N VAL A 10 6.49 -10.58 -13.34
CA VAL A 10 5.45 -11.36 -14.00
C VAL A 10 4.10 -11.20 -13.29
N PHE A 11 4.09 -11.27 -11.96
CA PHE A 11 2.88 -11.18 -11.16
C PHE A 11 2.18 -9.82 -11.33
N TYR A 12 2.92 -8.72 -11.18
CA TYR A 12 2.33 -7.38 -11.30
C TYR A 12 1.98 -7.01 -12.74
N LEU A 13 2.70 -7.53 -13.73
CA LEU A 13 2.37 -7.35 -15.15
C LEU A 13 1.05 -8.05 -15.53
N LEU A 14 0.76 -9.22 -14.94
CA LEU A 14 -0.52 -9.91 -15.12
C LEU A 14 -1.68 -9.23 -14.37
N LEU A 15 -1.41 -8.64 -13.20
CA LEU A 15 -2.41 -7.93 -12.41
C LEU A 15 -2.76 -6.55 -12.95
N LEU A 16 -1.81 -5.87 -13.60
CA LEU A 16 -1.99 -4.50 -14.06
C LEU A 16 -3.22 -4.34 -14.98
N PRO A 17 -3.46 -5.18 -16.01
CA PRO A 17 -4.68 -5.13 -16.82
C PRO A 17 -5.96 -5.30 -16.01
N LEU A 18 -5.95 -6.14 -14.97
CA LEU A 18 -7.11 -6.38 -14.11
C LEU A 18 -7.44 -5.14 -13.26
N VAL A 19 -6.41 -4.47 -12.72
CA VAL A 19 -6.60 -3.20 -11.99
C VAL A 19 -7.11 -2.11 -12.93
N PHE A 20 -6.59 -2.03 -14.16
CA PHE A 20 -7.11 -1.12 -15.20
C PHE A 20 -8.57 -1.41 -15.57
N TYR A 21 -8.96 -2.68 -15.61
CA TYR A 21 -10.34 -3.06 -15.84
C TYR A 21 -11.27 -2.61 -14.69
N ILE A 22 -10.82 -2.72 -13.44
CA ILE A 22 -11.59 -2.27 -12.26
C ILE A 22 -11.79 -0.75 -12.28
N ILE A 23 -10.74 0.04 -12.55
CA ILE A 23 -10.89 1.51 -12.62
C ILE A 23 -11.81 1.93 -13.77
N TRP A 24 -11.68 1.27 -14.93
CA TRP A 24 -12.51 1.56 -16.10
C TRP A 24 -13.98 1.27 -15.85
N THR A 25 -14.29 0.19 -15.13
CA THR A 25 -15.66 -0.20 -14.80
C THR A 25 -16.27 0.67 -13.69
N ARG A 26 -15.45 1.23 -12.78
CA ARG A 26 -15.93 2.02 -11.64
C ARG A 26 -16.25 3.49 -11.90
N ARG A 27 -15.80 4.08 -13.01
CA ARG A 27 -16.02 5.45 -13.58
C ARG A 27 -16.22 6.67 -12.64
N ARG A 28 -16.93 6.59 -11.52
CA ARG A 28 -17.23 7.70 -10.59
C ARG A 28 -17.07 7.37 -9.09
N GLY A 29 -17.02 6.10 -8.68
CA GLY A 29 -16.84 5.70 -7.27
C GLY A 29 -15.43 5.19 -6.95
N GLY A 30 -14.78 5.76 -5.93
CA GLY A 30 -13.57 5.15 -5.34
C GLY A 30 -12.25 5.30 -6.09
N LEU A 31 -12.12 6.27 -7.00
CA LEU A 31 -10.96 6.40 -7.89
C LEU A 31 -9.60 6.47 -7.16
N LEU A 32 -9.56 7.00 -5.94
CA LEU A 32 -8.35 7.12 -5.12
C LEU A 32 -7.66 5.78 -4.87
N ALA A 33 -8.41 4.76 -4.43
CA ALA A 33 -7.85 3.45 -4.11
C ALA A 33 -7.17 2.83 -5.34
N TRP A 34 -7.89 2.84 -6.46
CA TRP A 34 -7.44 2.21 -7.70
C TRP A 34 -6.31 2.98 -8.36
N TYR A 35 -6.32 4.31 -8.26
CA TYR A 35 -5.22 5.16 -8.75
C TYR A 35 -3.90 4.83 -8.06
N TYR A 36 -3.89 4.80 -6.72
CA TYR A 36 -2.68 4.45 -5.97
C TYR A 36 -2.28 2.98 -6.16
N LEU A 37 -3.25 2.07 -6.37
CA LEU A 37 -2.96 0.68 -6.70
C LEU A 37 -2.29 0.52 -8.08
N ILE A 38 -2.67 1.33 -9.07
CA ILE A 38 -2.00 1.38 -10.39
C ILE A 38 -0.57 1.90 -10.22
N ILE A 39 -0.37 2.99 -9.47
CA ILE A 39 0.96 3.52 -9.18
C ILE A 39 1.84 2.44 -8.53
N PHE A 40 1.29 1.71 -7.55
CA PHE A 40 1.98 0.60 -6.91
C PHE A 40 2.38 -0.48 -7.92
N CYS A 41 1.44 -0.95 -8.74
CA CYS A 41 1.71 -1.99 -9.73
C CYS A 41 2.74 -1.55 -10.78
N ILE A 42 2.69 -0.30 -11.25
CA ILE A 42 3.69 0.26 -12.17
C ILE A 42 5.06 0.31 -11.50
N ALA A 43 5.14 0.81 -10.26
CA ALA A 43 6.38 0.84 -9.51
C ALA A 43 6.98 -0.57 -9.37
N ARG A 44 6.16 -1.60 -9.15
CA ARG A 44 6.59 -3.01 -9.08
C ARG A 44 7.10 -3.55 -10.40
N VAL A 45 6.41 -3.28 -11.50
CA VAL A 45 6.86 -3.68 -12.83
C VAL A 45 8.21 -3.03 -13.15
N VAL A 46 8.37 -1.74 -12.86
CA VAL A 46 9.65 -1.02 -13.06
C VAL A 46 10.75 -1.58 -12.16
N GLY A 47 10.48 -1.75 -10.86
CA GLY A 47 11.43 -2.29 -9.90
C GLY A 47 11.88 -3.72 -10.24
N GLY A 48 10.93 -4.57 -10.63
CA GLY A 48 11.20 -5.93 -11.09
C GLY A 48 12.02 -5.96 -12.37
N ALA A 49 11.66 -5.16 -13.38
CA ALA A 49 12.42 -5.07 -14.64
C ALA A 49 13.86 -4.61 -14.41
N MET A 50 14.05 -3.57 -13.58
CA MET A 50 15.38 -3.06 -13.21
C MET A 50 16.17 -4.10 -12.43
N GLY A 51 15.56 -4.80 -11.48
CA GLY A 51 16.22 -5.82 -10.66
C GLY A 51 16.55 -7.11 -11.42
N VAL A 52 15.84 -7.43 -12.51
CA VAL A 52 16.18 -8.53 -13.43
C VAL A 52 17.39 -8.16 -14.29
N HIS A 53 17.46 -6.92 -14.76
CA HIS A 53 18.58 -6.43 -15.57
C HIS A 53 19.85 -6.21 -14.74
N ASP A 54 19.72 -5.58 -13.57
CA ASP A 54 20.83 -5.33 -12.64
C ASP A 54 20.39 -5.57 -11.20
N GLU A 55 20.88 -6.68 -10.63
CA GLU A 55 20.57 -7.10 -9.26
C GLU A 55 21.07 -6.13 -8.19
N LYS A 56 22.05 -5.27 -8.52
CA LYS A 56 22.61 -4.27 -7.60
C LYS A 56 22.06 -2.87 -7.85
N SER A 57 21.06 -2.74 -8.73
CA SER A 57 20.47 -1.45 -9.05
C SER A 57 19.95 -0.75 -7.79
N LEU A 58 20.53 0.42 -7.51
CA LEU A 58 20.15 1.27 -6.38
C LEU A 58 18.66 1.63 -6.46
N ALA A 59 18.20 2.03 -7.65
CA ALA A 59 16.81 2.38 -7.90
C ALA A 59 15.85 1.20 -7.68
N ALA A 60 16.21 -0.02 -8.12
CA ALA A 60 15.40 -1.21 -7.85
C ALA A 60 15.28 -1.47 -6.34
N ASN A 61 16.37 -1.32 -5.60
CA ASN A 61 16.39 -1.51 -4.15
C ASN A 61 15.56 -0.45 -3.40
N ILE A 62 15.58 0.81 -3.85
CA ILE A 62 14.72 1.86 -3.30
C ILE A 62 13.25 1.56 -3.59
N ILE A 63 12.91 1.20 -4.82
CA ILE A 63 11.52 0.88 -5.20
C ILE A 63 10.99 -0.27 -4.35
N VAL A 64 11.78 -1.32 -4.14
CA VAL A 64 11.38 -2.47 -3.30
C VAL A 64 11.30 -2.09 -1.83
N GLY A 65 12.24 -1.28 -1.34
CA GLY A 65 12.33 -0.88 0.06
C GLY A 65 11.23 0.08 0.49
N VAL A 66 10.88 1.05 -0.36
CA VAL A 66 9.98 2.17 -0.04
C VAL A 66 8.65 2.08 -0.79
N GLY A 67 8.50 1.12 -1.71
CA GLY A 67 7.31 0.92 -2.52
C GLY A 67 6.06 0.49 -1.77
N ILE A 68 6.06 0.36 -0.45
CA ILE A 68 4.85 0.15 0.35
C ILE A 68 3.98 1.41 0.45
N SER A 69 4.54 2.61 0.25
CA SER A 69 3.80 3.86 0.43
C SER A 69 2.57 4.01 -0.48
N PRO A 70 2.61 3.68 -1.79
CA PRO A 70 1.42 3.78 -2.63
C PRO A 70 0.41 2.69 -2.28
N LEU A 71 0.84 1.56 -1.72
CA LEU A 71 -0.06 0.49 -1.28
C LEU A 71 -0.87 0.92 -0.06
N ILE A 72 -0.25 1.58 0.92
CA ILE A 72 -0.94 2.14 2.09
C ILE A 72 -1.94 3.23 1.64
N LEU A 73 -1.53 4.13 0.74
CA LEU A 73 -2.44 5.14 0.18
C LEU A 73 -3.61 4.53 -0.62
N ALA A 74 -3.40 3.38 -1.26
CA ALA A 74 -4.47 2.65 -1.92
C ALA A 74 -5.49 2.11 -0.90
N ILE A 75 -5.03 1.64 0.27
CA ILE A 75 -5.88 1.20 1.38
C ILE A 75 -6.66 2.38 1.98
N ASP A 76 -6.02 3.55 2.18
CA ASP A 76 -6.69 4.78 2.62
C ASP A 76 -7.83 5.17 1.66
N GLY A 77 -7.57 5.11 0.34
CA GLY A 77 -8.60 5.33 -0.68
C GLY A 77 -9.78 4.35 -0.54
N LEU A 78 -9.50 3.09 -0.20
CA LEU A 78 -10.52 2.06 0.00
C LEU A 78 -11.36 2.32 1.26
N LEU A 79 -10.71 2.77 2.34
CA LEU A 79 -11.36 3.20 3.59
C LEU A 79 -12.23 4.43 3.37
N HIS A 80 -11.75 5.41 2.59
CA HIS A 80 -12.52 6.60 2.23
C HIS A 80 -13.78 6.26 1.43
N GLU A 81 -13.68 5.32 0.49
CA GLU A 81 -14.83 4.82 -0.27
C GLU A 81 -15.81 4.05 0.63
N ALA A 82 -15.31 3.13 1.44
CA ALA A 82 -16.12 2.36 2.40
C ALA A 82 -16.88 3.27 3.36
N ARG A 83 -16.23 4.34 3.85
CA ARG A 83 -16.84 5.37 4.68
C ARG A 83 -17.94 6.12 3.94
N SER A 84 -17.70 6.52 2.69
CA SER A 84 -18.67 7.27 1.90
C SER A 84 -19.98 6.50 1.72
N TYR A 85 -19.91 5.17 1.66
CA TYR A 85 -21.08 4.30 1.62
C TYR A 85 -21.72 4.04 2.99
N ARG A 86 -20.91 3.88 4.05
CA ARG A 86 -21.42 3.58 5.41
C ARG A 86 -21.89 4.80 6.20
N ILE A 87 -21.32 5.99 5.97
CA ILE A 87 -21.64 7.20 6.73
C ILE A 87 -21.86 8.35 5.74
N PRO A 88 -23.02 8.37 5.05
CA PRO A 88 -23.44 9.52 4.28
C PRO A 88 -23.61 10.74 5.21
N GLY A 89 -22.84 11.79 4.95
CA GLY A 89 -22.78 13.01 5.78
C GLY A 89 -21.40 13.21 6.41
N ARG A 90 -20.90 14.45 6.37
CA ARG A 90 -19.50 14.83 6.73
C ARG A 90 -18.45 14.29 5.75
N GLN A 91 -18.63 14.50 4.45
CA GLN A 91 -17.61 14.15 3.44
C GLN A 91 -16.27 14.90 3.67
N TRP A 92 -16.33 16.14 4.16
CA TRP A 92 -15.14 16.93 4.49
C TRP A 92 -14.19 16.21 5.46
N LEU A 93 -14.71 15.50 6.47
CA LEU A 93 -13.89 14.72 7.41
C LEU A 93 -13.16 13.57 6.70
N GLY A 94 -13.82 12.91 5.75
CA GLY A 94 -13.20 11.86 4.95
C GLY A 94 -12.06 12.41 4.09
N TRP A 95 -12.25 13.57 3.47
CA TRP A 95 -11.21 14.23 2.68
C TRP A 95 -10.08 14.80 3.55
N ALA A 96 -10.39 15.29 4.75
CA ALA A 96 -9.39 15.75 5.71
C ALA A 96 -8.46 14.60 6.15
N VAL A 97 -9.02 13.40 6.40
CA VAL A 97 -8.22 12.21 6.72
C VAL A 97 -7.34 11.82 5.54
N VAL A 98 -7.89 11.75 4.32
CA VAL A 98 -7.10 11.44 3.10
C VAL A 98 -5.96 12.44 2.91
N ALA A 99 -6.23 13.74 3.07
CA ALA A 99 -5.22 14.79 2.94
C ALA A 99 -4.11 14.66 4.00
N LEU A 100 -4.49 14.39 5.26
CA LEU A 100 -3.54 14.16 6.35
C LEU A 100 -2.67 12.93 6.10
N VAL A 101 -3.28 11.79 5.76
CA VAL A 101 -2.59 10.53 5.47
C VAL A 101 -1.65 10.69 4.27
N THR A 102 -2.12 11.35 3.20
CA THR A 102 -1.30 11.62 2.01
C THR A 102 -0.10 12.50 2.34
N ALA A 103 -0.29 13.58 3.11
CA ALA A 103 0.79 14.48 3.50
C ALA A 103 1.84 13.78 4.41
N LEU A 104 1.37 13.00 5.40
CA LEU A 104 2.25 12.23 6.27
C LEU A 104 3.01 11.16 5.49
N MET A 105 2.35 10.45 4.58
CA MET A 105 2.97 9.42 3.76
C MET A 105 3.99 10.01 2.78
N ALA A 106 3.70 11.16 2.16
CA ALA A 106 4.66 11.88 1.31
C ALA A 106 5.91 12.29 2.09
N THR A 107 5.73 12.79 3.32
CA THR A 107 6.84 13.14 4.22
C THR A 107 7.66 11.91 4.60
N ALA A 108 7.00 10.81 4.96
CA ALA A 108 7.63 9.55 5.30
C ALA A 108 8.46 8.98 4.13
N LEU A 109 7.88 9.01 2.92
CA LEU A 109 8.50 8.59 1.67
C LEU A 109 9.74 9.43 1.35
N ALA A 110 9.64 10.76 1.42
CA ALA A 110 10.75 11.65 1.17
C ALA A 110 11.92 11.41 2.14
N LEU A 111 11.65 11.32 3.44
CA LEU A 111 12.67 11.03 4.46
C LEU A 111 13.33 9.65 4.24
N ALA A 112 12.53 8.63 3.94
CA ALA A 112 13.03 7.28 3.68
C ALA A 112 13.93 7.22 2.43
N ILE A 113 13.52 7.87 1.33
CA ILE A 113 14.30 7.92 0.08
C ILE A 113 15.60 8.70 0.29
N VAL A 114 15.54 9.90 0.86
CA VAL A 114 16.74 10.73 1.11
C VAL A 114 17.72 10.01 2.04
N GLY A 115 17.21 9.38 3.10
CA GLY A 115 18.03 8.60 4.02
C GLY A 115 18.68 7.40 3.33
N ALA A 116 17.92 6.65 2.52
CA ALA A 116 18.43 5.50 1.78
C ALA A 116 19.47 5.91 0.72
N LEU A 117 19.20 6.95 -0.09
CA LEU A 117 20.10 7.43 -1.14
C LEU A 117 21.47 7.80 -0.57
N ASN A 118 21.51 8.63 0.47
CA ASN A 118 22.77 9.05 1.09
C ASN A 118 23.61 7.87 1.60
N ILE A 119 22.95 6.79 2.05
CA ILE A 119 23.62 5.57 2.51
C ILE A 119 24.14 4.75 1.33
N TYR A 120 23.33 4.57 0.28
CA TYR A 120 23.71 3.77 -0.88
C TYR A 120 24.78 4.44 -1.77
N GLU A 121 24.79 5.77 -1.85
CA GLU A 121 25.80 6.52 -2.62
C GLU A 121 27.18 6.58 -1.93
N GLY A 122 27.31 6.03 -0.72
CA GLY A 122 28.58 6.06 0.01
C GLY A 122 28.95 7.43 0.58
N HIS A 123 28.00 8.37 0.63
CA HIS A 123 28.11 9.68 1.27
C HIS A 123 27.18 9.80 2.49
N PRO A 124 27.27 8.90 3.50
CA PRO A 124 26.37 8.93 4.64
C PRO A 124 26.63 10.20 5.46
N LYS A 125 25.69 11.15 5.39
CA LYS A 125 25.59 12.25 6.37
C LYS A 125 25.24 11.66 7.74
N PRO A 126 25.66 12.28 8.85
CA PRO A 126 25.38 11.78 10.20
C PRO A 126 23.89 11.49 10.44
N ASP A 127 23.00 12.27 9.82
CA ASP A 127 21.55 12.13 10.00
C ASP A 127 20.88 11.15 9.01
N SER A 128 21.60 10.59 8.04
CA SER A 128 20.99 9.79 6.95
C SER A 128 20.28 8.54 7.46
N LEU A 129 20.90 7.84 8.40
CA LEU A 129 20.32 6.66 9.04
C LEU A 129 19.14 7.03 9.95
N SER A 130 19.21 8.19 10.60
CA SER A 130 18.09 8.75 11.37
C SER A 130 16.90 9.04 10.46
N HIS A 131 17.13 9.73 9.33
CA HIS A 131 16.08 10.04 8.35
C HIS A 131 15.43 8.78 7.77
N TRP A 132 16.22 7.73 7.49
CA TRP A 132 15.68 6.47 7.00
C TRP A 132 14.82 5.76 8.05
N LYS A 133 15.29 5.70 9.31
CA LYS A 133 14.54 5.13 10.44
C LYS A 133 13.26 5.90 10.73
N VAL A 134 13.35 7.23 10.77
CA VAL A 134 12.20 8.12 11.02
C VAL A 134 11.18 8.01 9.90
N GLY A 135 11.62 8.03 8.63
CA GLY A 135 10.72 7.86 7.48
C GLY A 135 9.99 6.52 7.52
N THR A 136 10.73 5.43 7.76
CA THR A 136 10.14 4.08 7.86
C THR A 136 9.21 3.95 9.09
N GLY A 137 9.60 4.52 10.23
CA GLY A 137 8.78 4.57 11.43
C GLY A 137 7.49 5.35 11.21
N LEU A 138 7.55 6.47 10.50
CA LEU A 138 6.38 7.27 10.15
C LEU A 138 5.42 6.49 9.22
N MET A 139 5.92 5.68 8.28
CA MET A 139 5.06 4.79 7.48
C MET A 139 4.30 3.79 8.36
N VAL A 140 4.95 3.20 9.36
CA VAL A 140 4.30 2.27 10.31
C VAL A 140 3.27 3.00 11.17
N LEU A 141 3.55 4.24 11.59
CA LEU A 141 2.58 5.06 12.32
C LEU A 141 1.34 5.37 11.47
N VAL A 142 1.52 5.72 10.19
CA VAL A 142 0.39 5.94 9.27
C VAL A 142 -0.43 4.67 9.08
N TRP A 143 0.23 3.52 8.89
CA TRP A 143 -0.47 2.23 8.84
C TRP A 143 -1.26 1.95 10.13
N GLY A 144 -0.66 2.18 11.31
CA GLY A 144 -1.34 1.98 12.59
C GLY A 144 -2.54 2.90 12.76
N TRP A 145 -2.43 4.15 12.30
CA TRP A 145 -3.54 5.08 12.24
C TRP A 145 -4.68 4.58 11.33
N GLU A 146 -4.37 4.02 10.15
CA GLU A 146 -5.37 3.43 9.28
C GLU A 146 -6.07 2.21 9.90
N VAL A 147 -5.35 1.38 10.66
CA VAL A 147 -5.96 0.26 11.41
C VAL A 147 -6.95 0.77 12.44
N ILE A 148 -6.59 1.80 13.20
CA ILE A 148 -7.48 2.45 14.17
C ILE A 148 -8.69 3.04 13.45
N TRP A 149 -8.46 3.75 12.35
CA TRP A 149 -9.51 4.38 11.56
C TRP A 149 -10.49 3.35 10.99
N ALA A 150 -9.98 2.27 10.40
CA ALA A 150 -10.78 1.14 9.94
C ALA A 150 -11.62 0.54 11.08
N GLY A 151 -11.04 0.43 12.29
CA GLY A 151 -11.73 -0.04 13.49
C GLY A 151 -12.90 0.87 13.89
N ILE A 152 -12.66 2.19 13.87
CA ILE A 152 -13.72 3.18 14.13
C ILE A 152 -14.83 3.09 13.07
N LEU A 153 -14.47 2.87 11.80
CA LEU A 153 -15.45 2.70 10.72
C LEU A 153 -16.30 1.43 10.87
N LEU A 154 -15.78 0.37 11.51
CA LEU A 154 -16.55 -0.85 11.77
C LEU A 154 -17.66 -0.64 12.78
N LEU A 155 -17.47 0.29 13.72
CA LEU A 155 -18.46 0.58 14.76
C LEU A 155 -19.83 0.89 14.12
N PRO A 156 -20.93 0.49 14.79
CA PRO A 156 -22.27 0.72 14.28
C PRO A 156 -22.59 2.21 14.26
N SER A 157 -22.49 2.82 13.08
CA SER A 157 -22.77 4.25 12.86
C SER A 157 -24.11 4.51 12.17
N GLN A 158 -24.77 3.48 11.63
CA GLN A 158 -26.04 3.59 10.89
C GLN A 158 -27.14 2.78 11.57
N ARG A 159 -28.34 3.38 11.66
CA ARG A 159 -29.56 2.72 12.14
C ARG A 159 -30.26 1.89 11.05
N ARG A 160 -29.98 2.16 9.78
CA ARG A 160 -30.60 1.50 8.61
C ARG A 160 -29.54 0.68 7.85
N LYS A 161 -29.47 -0.62 8.17
CA LYS A 161 -28.47 -1.55 7.61
C LYS A 161 -28.94 -2.23 6.30
N ASP A 162 -30.20 -2.01 5.92
CA ASP A 162 -30.86 -2.74 4.82
C ASP A 162 -30.58 -2.16 3.42
N ALA A 163 -29.77 -1.10 3.33
CA ALA A 163 -29.41 -0.50 2.05
C ALA A 163 -28.27 -1.27 1.37
N PHE A 164 -28.40 -1.58 0.08
CA PHE A 164 -27.37 -2.22 -0.75
C PHE A 164 -25.99 -1.54 -0.64
N LEU A 165 -25.96 -0.21 -0.51
CA LEU A 165 -24.75 0.60 -0.30
C LEU A 165 -24.05 0.29 1.03
N TYR A 166 -24.80 -0.02 2.10
CA TYR A 166 -24.21 -0.37 3.40
C TYR A 166 -23.49 -1.72 3.33
N TYR A 167 -24.07 -2.70 2.63
CA TYR A 167 -23.43 -4.00 2.40
C TYR A 167 -22.14 -3.85 1.60
N ALA A 168 -22.20 -3.11 0.48
CA ALA A 168 -21.03 -2.81 -0.35
C ALA A 168 -19.90 -2.11 0.43
N GLY A 169 -20.23 -1.08 1.23
CA GLY A 169 -19.26 -0.39 2.08
C GLY A 169 -18.67 -1.31 3.16
N THR A 170 -19.45 -2.29 3.65
CA THR A 170 -18.97 -3.27 4.62
C THR A 170 -18.03 -4.29 3.98
N THR A 171 -18.33 -4.77 2.76
CA THR A 171 -17.42 -5.62 1.99
C THR A 171 -16.10 -4.90 1.69
N LEU A 172 -16.17 -3.62 1.30
CA LEU A 172 -14.97 -2.79 1.10
C LEU A 172 -14.13 -2.69 2.36
N LEU A 173 -14.77 -2.40 3.50
CA LEU A 173 -14.10 -2.29 4.78
C LEU A 173 -13.47 -3.62 5.23
N GLN A 174 -14.18 -4.75 5.08
CA GLN A 174 -13.63 -6.08 5.38
C GLN A 174 -12.41 -6.40 4.49
N GLY A 175 -12.46 -6.02 3.21
CA GLY A 175 -11.32 -6.06 2.31
C GLY A 175 -10.15 -5.24 2.80
N SER A 176 -10.40 -3.99 3.23
CA SER A 176 -9.39 -3.11 3.80
C SER A 176 -8.72 -3.72 5.03
N PHE A 177 -9.46 -4.42 5.90
CA PHE A 177 -8.86 -5.09 7.07
C PHE A 177 -7.89 -6.20 6.67
N LEU A 178 -8.27 -7.00 5.69
CA LEU A 178 -7.40 -8.06 5.18
C LEU A 178 -6.17 -7.46 4.50
N ALA A 179 -6.34 -6.39 3.72
CA ALA A 179 -5.27 -5.64 3.09
C ALA A 179 -4.31 -5.03 4.13
N LEU A 180 -4.84 -4.42 5.19
CA LEU A 180 -4.10 -3.82 6.30
C LEU A 180 -3.30 -4.86 7.07
N LEU A 181 -3.82 -6.06 7.27
CA LEU A 181 -3.11 -7.14 7.95
C LEU A 181 -1.81 -7.48 7.20
N PHE A 182 -1.92 -7.74 5.89
CA PHE A 182 -0.76 -8.10 5.08
C PHE A 182 0.19 -6.92 4.86
N ALA A 183 -0.33 -5.72 4.63
CA ALA A 183 0.48 -4.51 4.53
C ALA A 183 1.24 -4.23 5.85
N GLY A 184 0.63 -4.53 6.99
CA GLY A 184 1.23 -4.41 8.31
C GLY A 184 2.44 -5.32 8.49
N ILE A 185 2.33 -6.59 8.10
CA ILE A 185 3.47 -7.54 8.12
C ILE A 185 4.66 -6.95 7.36
N ARG A 186 4.41 -6.45 6.15
CA ARG A 186 5.45 -5.82 5.30
C ARG A 186 6.04 -4.55 5.92
N ALA A 187 5.20 -3.67 6.48
CA ALA A 187 5.61 -2.40 7.08
C ALA A 187 6.46 -2.61 8.33
N ILE A 188 6.03 -3.50 9.23
CA ILE A 188 6.75 -3.85 10.46
C ILE A 188 8.08 -4.51 10.11
N TYR A 189 8.09 -5.43 9.14
CA TYR A 189 9.34 -6.04 8.67
C TYR A 189 10.32 -4.99 8.13
N GLN A 190 9.85 -4.02 7.33
CA GLN A 190 10.71 -2.93 6.84
C GLN A 190 11.33 -2.15 8.00
N LEU A 191 10.53 -1.83 9.03
CA LEU A 191 11.01 -1.11 10.19
C LEU A 191 12.08 -1.91 10.94
N ILE A 192 11.85 -3.21 11.16
CA ILE A 192 12.85 -4.09 11.81
C ILE A 192 14.13 -4.14 10.98
N ALA A 193 14.03 -4.33 9.66
CA ALA A 193 15.18 -4.37 8.77
C ALA A 193 16.03 -3.08 8.86
N VAL A 194 15.37 -1.91 8.83
CA VAL A 194 16.03 -0.60 8.91
C VAL A 194 16.55 -0.32 10.32
N CYS A 195 15.86 -0.72 11.37
CA CYS A 195 16.30 -0.49 12.75
C CYS A 195 17.48 -1.39 13.15
N THR A 196 17.46 -2.66 12.75
CA THR A 196 18.46 -3.67 13.13
C THR A 196 19.70 -3.64 12.24
N GLN A 197 19.65 -3.06 11.04
CA GLN A 197 20.80 -2.93 10.11
C GLN A 197 21.50 -4.27 9.77
N ARG A 198 20.82 -5.40 10.00
CA ARG A 198 21.35 -6.73 9.68
C ARG A 198 21.18 -7.00 8.18
N LYS A 199 22.28 -7.35 7.52
CA LYS A 199 22.29 -7.65 6.07
C LYS A 199 21.34 -8.79 5.69
N ASP A 200 21.16 -9.78 6.58
CA ASP A 200 20.29 -10.94 6.37
C ASP A 200 18.79 -10.59 6.40
N LEU A 201 18.44 -9.49 7.07
CA LEU A 201 17.08 -8.99 7.22
C LEU A 201 16.76 -7.87 6.22
N SER A 202 17.69 -7.46 5.37
CA SER A 202 17.44 -6.41 4.39
C SER A 202 16.45 -6.87 3.32
N SER A 203 15.52 -6.00 2.93
CA SER A 203 14.57 -6.29 1.85
C SER A 203 15.22 -6.41 0.46
N SER A 204 16.46 -5.90 0.29
CA SER A 204 17.24 -6.02 -0.94
C SER A 204 18.26 -7.16 -0.90
N THR A 205 19.00 -7.30 0.21
CA THR A 205 20.14 -8.24 0.33
C THR A 205 19.88 -9.45 1.22
N GLY A 206 18.71 -9.53 1.85
CA GLY A 206 18.35 -10.62 2.74
C GLY A 206 18.15 -11.95 2.00
N SER A 207 18.00 -13.03 2.76
CA SER A 207 17.76 -14.37 2.21
C SER A 207 16.55 -14.39 1.28
N LEU A 208 16.61 -15.22 0.24
CA LEU A 208 15.52 -15.38 -0.73
C LEU A 208 14.20 -15.74 -0.03
N ALA A 209 14.23 -16.62 0.97
CA ALA A 209 13.05 -16.99 1.75
C ALA A 209 12.44 -15.78 2.48
N VAL A 210 13.28 -14.93 3.07
CA VAL A 210 12.85 -13.72 3.78
C VAL A 210 12.19 -12.74 2.79
N ARG A 211 12.80 -12.52 1.63
CA ARG A 211 12.27 -11.61 0.60
C ARG A 211 10.94 -12.14 0.02
N VAL A 212 10.80 -13.44 -0.19
CA VAL A 212 9.53 -14.01 -0.66
C VAL A 212 8.44 -13.88 0.41
N VAL A 213 8.72 -14.28 1.65
CA VAL A 213 7.71 -14.41 2.71
C VAL A 213 7.35 -13.07 3.36
N LEU A 214 8.29 -12.15 3.50
CA LEU A 214 8.09 -10.89 4.24
C LEU A 214 8.00 -9.65 3.33
N VAL A 215 8.36 -9.78 2.05
CA VAL A 215 8.22 -8.69 1.06
C VAL A 215 7.16 -9.04 0.03
N PHE A 216 7.41 -10.02 -0.83
CA PHE A 216 6.56 -10.31 -1.98
C PHE A 216 5.18 -10.83 -1.61
N LEU A 217 5.08 -11.87 -0.77
CA LEU A 217 3.80 -12.50 -0.43
C LEU A 217 2.82 -11.55 0.28
N PRO A 218 3.22 -10.79 1.31
CA PRO A 218 2.29 -9.88 1.96
C PRO A 218 1.76 -8.82 0.99
N GLU A 219 2.62 -8.26 0.14
CA GLU A 219 2.20 -7.27 -0.85
C GLU A 219 1.28 -7.88 -1.91
N ALA A 220 1.59 -9.07 -2.40
CA ALA A 220 0.75 -9.81 -3.33
C ALA A 220 -0.63 -10.09 -2.73
N PHE A 221 -0.70 -10.55 -1.48
CA PHE A 221 -1.98 -10.79 -0.80
C PHE A 221 -2.76 -9.51 -0.53
N THR A 222 -2.09 -8.39 -0.19
CA THR A 222 -2.74 -7.08 -0.09
C THR A 222 -3.39 -6.71 -1.42
N VAL A 223 -2.65 -6.76 -2.53
CA VAL A 223 -3.19 -6.40 -3.85
C VAL A 223 -4.31 -7.33 -4.28
N LEU A 224 -4.16 -8.65 -4.08
CA LEU A 224 -5.20 -9.62 -4.38
C LEU A 224 -6.48 -9.36 -3.57
N SER A 225 -6.36 -9.08 -2.26
CA SER A 225 -7.54 -8.76 -1.44
C SER A 225 -8.26 -7.50 -1.94
N MET A 226 -7.51 -6.47 -2.32
CA MET A 226 -8.07 -5.24 -2.88
C MET A 226 -8.76 -5.50 -4.22
N VAL A 227 -8.11 -6.24 -5.12
CA VAL A 227 -8.66 -6.61 -6.43
C VAL A 227 -9.95 -7.44 -6.29
N LEU A 228 -9.97 -8.45 -5.41
CA LEU A 228 -11.14 -9.29 -5.17
C LEU A 228 -12.34 -8.46 -4.72
N VAL A 229 -12.14 -7.61 -3.73
CA VAL A 229 -13.19 -6.71 -3.23
C VAL A 229 -13.57 -5.66 -4.27
N GLY A 230 -12.61 -5.21 -5.06
CA GLY A 230 -12.78 -4.35 -6.23
C GLY A 230 -13.76 -4.90 -7.24
N VAL A 231 -13.58 -6.17 -7.61
CA VAL A 231 -14.45 -6.91 -8.53
C VAL A 231 -15.82 -7.17 -7.89
N GLN A 232 -15.89 -7.56 -6.62
CA GLN A 232 -17.16 -7.82 -5.92
C GLN A 232 -18.05 -6.58 -5.84
N THR A 233 -17.45 -5.41 -5.59
CA THR A 233 -18.20 -4.16 -5.42
C THR A 233 -18.30 -3.32 -6.70
N ARG A 234 -17.96 -3.90 -7.87
CA ARG A 234 -17.99 -3.21 -9.18
C ARG A 234 -19.36 -2.68 -9.60
N ASN A 235 -20.45 -3.33 -9.17
CA ASN A 235 -21.81 -2.95 -9.57
C ASN A 235 -22.40 -1.80 -8.75
N VAL A 236 -21.71 -1.36 -7.70
CA VAL A 236 -22.24 -0.40 -6.72
C VAL A 236 -22.44 0.98 -7.35
N SER A 237 -21.56 1.38 -8.27
CA SER A 237 -21.71 2.65 -9.01
C SER A 237 -22.92 2.68 -9.96
N ARG A 238 -23.52 1.54 -10.31
CA ARG A 238 -24.74 1.49 -11.15
C ARG A 238 -26.03 1.59 -10.33
N ALA A 239 -25.97 1.29 -9.03
CA ALA A 239 -27.12 1.30 -8.14
C ALA A 239 -27.28 2.63 -7.37
N SER A 240 -26.33 3.56 -7.50
CA SER A 240 -26.36 4.89 -6.89
C SER A 240 -26.82 6.01 -7.85
N MET A 241 -27.29 5.65 -9.05
CA MET A 241 -28.03 6.52 -9.99
C MET A 241 -29.51 6.14 -9.92
#